data_AF-A2CCU0-F1
#
_entry.id   AF-A2CCU0-F1
#
_cell.length_a   1.000
_cell.length_b   1.000
_cell.length_c   1.000
_cell.angle_alpha   90.00
_cell.angle_beta   90.00
_cell.angle_gamma   90.00
#
_symmetry.space_group_name_H-M   'P 1'
#
loop_
_entity.id
_entity.type
_entity.pdbx_description
1 polymer ?
#
loop_
_entity_poly.entity_id
_entity_poly.type
_entity_poly.pdbx_seq_one_letter_code
_entity_poly.pdbx_strand_id
1 'polypeptide(L)' 'MAVALASALREGIKAAHTMAENTGFVSSLLNGVVDFSSYRNLVTAIGKVLFVDCSRAANELAASRMWWAEGLCNRQI' A
#
# COMPACT_ATOMS: atom_id res chain seq x y z
N MET A 1 -17.83 -12.54 -12.66
CA MET A 1 -18.35 -12.43 -11.28
C MET A 1 -17.40 -11.61 -10.40
N ALA A 2 -17.16 -10.33 -10.75
CA ALA A 2 -16.29 -9.40 -10.00
C ALA A 2 -17.08 -8.40 -9.12
N VAL A 3 -18.39 -8.25 -9.39
CA VAL A 3 -19.30 -7.33 -8.69
C VAL A 3 -19.45 -7.70 -7.20
N ALA A 4 -19.38 -8.99 -6.86
CA ALA A 4 -19.51 -9.46 -5.48
C ALA A 4 -18.32 -9.06 -4.60
N LEU A 5 -17.09 -9.15 -5.11
CA LEU A 5 -15.89 -8.83 -4.33
C LEU A 5 -15.75 -7.32 -4.12
N ALA A 6 -15.95 -6.51 -5.16
CA ALA A 6 -15.87 -5.06 -5.03
C ALA A 6 -16.90 -4.52 -4.02
N SER A 7 -18.13 -5.05 -4.06
CA SER A 7 -19.18 -4.68 -3.10
C SER A 7 -18.87 -5.16 -1.69
N ALA A 8 -18.36 -6.39 -1.54
CA ALA A 8 -17.96 -6.94 -0.25
C ALA A 8 -16.80 -6.15 0.39
N LEU A 9 -15.80 -5.74 -0.40
CA LEU A 9 -14.72 -4.88 0.08
C LEU A 9 -15.24 -3.50 0.48
N ARG A 10 -16.10 -2.88 -0.34
CA ARG A 10 -16.71 -1.59 -0.01
C ARG A 10 -17.45 -1.64 1.33
N GLU A 11 -18.26 -2.67 1.56
CA GLU A 11 -19.02 -2.82 2.79
C GLU A 11 -18.12 -3.17 3.98
N GLY A 12 -17.18 -4.10 3.80
CA GLY A 12 -16.27 -4.58 4.83
C GLY A 12 -15.29 -3.52 5.35
N ILE A 13 -14.90 -2.55 4.51
CA ILE A 13 -13.97 -1.48 4.91
C ILE A 13 -14.65 -0.21 5.41
N LYS A 14 -15.99 -0.12 5.45
CA LYS A 14 -16.69 1.13 5.85
C LYS A 14 -16.23 1.67 7.19
N ALA A 15 -16.11 0.81 8.21
CA ALA A 15 -15.67 1.23 9.54
C ALA A 15 -14.23 1.76 9.53
N ALA A 16 -13.32 1.06 8.83
CA ALA A 16 -11.93 1.49 8.69
C ALA A 16 -11.82 2.79 7.89
N HIS A 17 -12.64 2.96 6.85
CA HIS A 17 -12.70 4.18 6.04
C HIS A 17 -13.14 5.38 6.89
N THR A 18 -14.23 5.25 7.65
CA THR A 18 -14.68 6.31 8.57
C THR A 18 -13.65 6.62 9.65
N MET A 19 -12.95 5.62 10.19
CA MET A 19 -11.87 5.87 11.15
C MET A 19 -10.68 6.60 10.51
N ALA A 20 -10.35 6.30 9.26
CA ALA A 20 -9.28 6.98 8.53
C ALA A 20 -9.61 8.47 8.28
N GLU A 21 -10.84 8.78 7.91
CA GLU A 21 -11.32 10.15 7.69
C GLU A 21 -11.29 11.01 8.97
N ASN A 22 -11.62 10.39 10.11
CA ASN A 22 -11.65 11.04 11.42
C ASN A 22 -10.26 11.14 12.10
N THR A 23 -9.18 10.78 11.40
CA THR A 23 -7.83 11.03 11.94
C THR A 23 -7.50 12.52 11.88
N GLY A 24 -6.79 13.03 12.90
CA GLY A 24 -6.55 14.48 13.06
C GLY A 24 -5.97 15.16 11.83
N PHE A 25 -5.06 14.50 11.10
CA PHE A 25 -4.51 15.04 9.86
C PHE A 25 -5.54 15.10 8.73
N VAL A 26 -6.31 14.03 8.50
CA VAL A 26 -7.30 13.96 7.42
C VAL A 26 -8.48 14.90 7.69
N SER A 27 -8.90 15.02 8.94
CA SER A 27 -9.92 15.98 9.35
C SER A 27 -9.46 17.44 9.15
N SER A 28 -8.22 17.79 9.50
CA SER A 28 -7.66 19.12 9.23
C SER A 28 -7.49 19.39 7.73
N LEU A 29 -7.17 18.37 6.94
CA LEU A 29 -7.09 18.45 5.48
C LEU A 29 -8.46 18.76 4.86
N LEU A 30 -9.52 18.04 5.28
CA LEU A 30 -10.89 18.25 4.80
C LEU A 30 -11.44 19.64 5.17
N ASN A 31 -11.07 20.15 6.35
CA ASN A 31 -11.45 21.49 6.79
C ASN A 31 -10.60 22.63 6.18
N GLY A 32 -9.59 22.30 5.35
CA GLY A 32 -8.74 23.29 4.69
C GLY A 32 -7.71 23.97 5.59
N VAL A 33 -7.46 23.45 6.80
CA VAL A 33 -6.54 24.01 7.81
C VAL A 33 -5.28 23.14 7.90
N VAL A 34 -4.64 22.88 6.76
CA VAL A 34 -3.42 22.07 6.70
C VAL A 34 -2.19 22.94 6.50
N ASP A 35 -1.13 22.68 7.26
CA ASP A 35 0.16 23.35 7.09
C ASP A 35 0.95 22.78 5.89
N PHE A 36 1.70 23.64 5.21
CA PHE A 36 2.52 23.28 4.05
C PHE A 36 3.55 22.20 4.38
N SER A 37 4.15 22.25 5.58
CA SER A 37 5.11 21.22 6.03
C SER A 37 4.46 19.84 6.13
N SER A 38 3.23 19.80 6.65
CA SER A 38 2.47 18.56 6.87
C SER A 38 1.96 17.99 5.55
N TYR A 39 1.54 18.85 4.62
CA TYR A 39 1.18 18.44 3.27
C TYR A 39 2.38 17.87 2.48
N ARG A 40 3.56 18.49 2.59
CA ARG A 40 4.79 17.97 1.98
C ARG A 40 5.17 16.60 2.54
N ASN A 41 4.99 16.39 3.84
CA ASN A 41 5.20 15.09 4.47
C ASN A 41 4.25 14.02 3.92
N LEU A 42 2.97 14.35 3.70
CA LEU A 42 2.02 13.47 3.04
C LEU A 42 2.48 13.07 1.63
N VAL A 43 2.87 14.04 0.80
CA VAL A 43 3.33 13.77 -0.58
C VAL A 43 4.59 12.90 -0.58
N THR A 44 5.51 13.15 0.35
CA THR A 44 6.74 12.35 0.50
C THR A 44 6.43 10.93 0.94
N ALA A 45 5.50 10.76 1.89
CA ALA A 45 5.07 9.43 2.36
C ALA A 45 4.40 8.63 1.23
N ILE A 46 3.51 9.27 0.45
CA ILE A 46 2.87 8.66 -0.72
C ILE A 46 3.92 8.28 -1.76
N GLY A 47 4.85 9.18 -2.08
CA GLY A 47 5.94 8.92 -3.01
C GLY A 47 6.83 7.75 -2.58
N LYS A 48 7.13 7.63 -1.28
CA LYS A 48 7.90 6.50 -0.74
C LYS A 48 7.18 5.17 -0.95
N VAL A 49 5.89 5.10 -0.64
CA VAL A 49 5.10 3.86 -0.81
C VAL A 49 5.04 3.45 -2.29
N LEU A 50 4.76 4.41 -3.18
CA LEU A 50 4.61 4.14 -4.61
C LEU A 50 5.93 3.79 -5.30
N PHE A 51 7.02 4.50 -4.99
CA PHE A 51 8.28 4.35 -5.72
C PHE A 51 9.30 3.47 -5.00
N VAL A 52 9.47 3.62 -3.68
CA VAL A 52 10.54 2.95 -2.94
C VAL A 52 10.09 1.55 -2.50
N ASP A 53 8.92 1.44 -1.87
CA ASP A 53 8.45 0.13 -1.40
C ASP A 53 7.98 -0.77 -2.54
N CYS A 54 7.38 -0.23 -3.60
CA CYS A 54 7.07 -0.99 -4.81
C CYS A 54 8.36 -1.51 -5.49
N SER A 55 9.42 -0.69 -5.59
CA SER A 55 10.71 -1.13 -6.13
C SER A 55 11.38 -2.18 -5.24
N ARG A 56 11.26 -2.06 -3.91
CA ARG A 56 11.78 -3.06 -2.97
C ARG A 56 11.01 -4.38 -3.02
N ALA A 57 9.69 -4.34 -3.12
CA ALA A 57 8.85 -5.52 -3.32
C ALA A 57 9.14 -6.20 -4.67
N ALA A 58 9.35 -5.43 -5.75
CA ALA A 58 9.79 -5.97 -7.03
C ALA A 58 11.16 -6.66 -6.92
N ASN A 59 12.10 -6.09 -6.15
CA ASN A 59 13.41 -6.68 -5.92
C ASN A 59 13.35 -7.95 -5.03
N GLU A 60 12.51 -7.97 -4.00
CA GLU A 60 12.31 -9.16 -3.14
C GLU A 60 11.59 -10.31 -3.89
N LEU A 61 10.65 -10.00 -4.79
CA LEU A 61 10.04 -11.00 -5.68
C LEU A 61 11.02 -11.50 -6.73
N ALA A 62 11.88 -10.63 -7.28
CA ALA A 62 12.97 -11.05 -8.18
C ALA A 62 13.97 -11.95 -7.45
N ALA A 63 14.36 -11.61 -6.22
CA ALA A 63 15.22 -12.44 -5.38
C ALA A 63 14.56 -13.79 -5.02
N SER A 64 13.27 -13.80 -4.70
CA SER A 64 12.52 -15.04 -4.42
C SER A 64 12.38 -15.93 -5.66
N ARG A 65 12.31 -15.35 -6.86
CA ARG A 65 12.32 -16.08 -8.13
C ARG A 65 13.70 -16.65 -8.49
N MET A 66 14.78 -16.06 -7.99
CA MET A 66 16.15 -16.63 -8.08
C MET A 66 16.34 -17.81 -7.11
N TRP A 67 15.81 -17.73 -5.88
CA TRP A 67 15.83 -18.85 -4.93
C TRP A 67 15.05 -20.09 -5.44
N TRP A 68 13.92 -19.89 -6.12
CA TRP A 68 13.17 -20.98 -6.76
C TRP A 68 13.89 -21.58 -7.98
N ALA A 69 14.74 -20.81 -8.67
CA ALA A 69 15.52 -21.29 -9.80
C ALA A 69 16.68 -22.21 -9.36
N GLU A 70 17.31 -21.94 -8.22
CA GLU A 70 18.38 -22.80 -7.68
C GLU A 70 17.84 -24.05 -6.96
N GLY A 71 16.64 -23.99 -6.38
CA GLY A 71 16.00 -25.13 -5.73
C GLY A 71 15.47 -26.23 -6.67
N LEU A 72 15.27 -25.94 -7.95
CA LEU A 72 14.84 -26.91 -8.97
C LEU A 72 16.01 -27.65 -9.63
N CYS A 73 17.22 -27.08 -9.65
CA CYS A 73 18.41 -27.76 -10.16
C CYS A 73 18.97 -28.84 -9.22
N ASN A 74 18.60 -28.81 -7.93
CA ASN A 74 19.16 -29.73 -6.92
C ASN A 74 18.19 -30.84 -6.48
N ARG A 75 17.13 -31.11 -7.27
CA ARG A 75 16.23 -32.27 -7.08
C ARG A 75 16.32 -33.26 -8.26
N GLN A 76 17.53 -33.52 -8.71
CA GLN A 76 17.88 -34.76 -9.40
C GLN A 76 19.23 -35.24 -8.85
N ILE A 77 19.16 -36.09 -7.82
CA ILE A 77 19.93 -37.30 -7.52
C ILE A 77 19.36 -37.87 -6.22
#